data_AF-A0A2Z4IFW2-F1
#
_entry.id   AF-A0A2Z4IFW2-F1
#
_cell.length_a   1.000
_cell.length_b   1.000
_cell.length_c   1.000
_cell.angle_alpha   90.00
_cell.angle_beta   90.00
_cell.angle_gamma   90.00
#
_symmetry.space_group_name_H-M   'P 1'
#
loop_
_entity.id
_entity.type
_entity.pdbx_description
1 polymer ?
#
loop_
_entity_poly.entity_id
_entity_poly.type
_entity_poly.pdbx_seq_one_letter_code
_entity_poly.pdbx_strand_id
1 'polypeptide(L)'
;MKKLITYAALLLVVAYFSYRYPWFAFLLLALLGGMIIYMLLAGTIWMWRNNLSVKRFHSPFIMLGILLTGLVIGLLRPLPDPIISSGNSSKELAHAYSTDQGDRMNLQFFVRPFHKEMRRRDSLRLEQVREVMDKEPEFSPIDRFHAAFILHHNPMHDSSLYEQAHSLANKAASAPELKDNYQVQWLAKATYDRWMLSIGRPQKYSTQGGVSFSIE
;
A
#
# COMPACT_ATOMS: atom_id res chain seq x y z
N MET A 1 27.73 28.81 4.33
CA MET A 1 26.94 28.59 5.56
C MET A 1 25.43 28.57 5.31
N LYS A 2 24.79 29.64 4.81
CA LYS A 2 23.31 29.68 4.60
C LYS A 2 22.73 28.47 3.85
N LYS A 3 23.32 28.08 2.71
CA LYS A 3 22.87 26.91 1.91
C LYS A 3 22.94 25.59 2.70
N LEU A 4 24.00 25.39 3.49
CA LEU A 4 24.19 24.18 4.28
C LEU A 4 23.11 24.06 5.36
N ILE A 5 22.79 25.17 6.03
CA ILE A 5 21.70 25.23 7.02
C ILE A 5 20.35 24.88 6.36
N THR A 6 20.09 25.41 5.16
CA THR A 6 18.87 25.08 4.40
C THR A 6 18.81 23.59 4.06
N TYR A 7 19.89 22.98 3.58
CA TYR A 7 19.93 21.55 3.27
C TYR A 7 19.74 20.67 4.52
N ALA A 8 20.36 21.05 5.64
CA ALA A 8 20.18 20.35 6.91
C ALA A 8 18.72 20.42 7.40
N ALA A 9 18.12 21.61 7.36
CA ALA A 9 16.71 21.78 7.73
C ALA A 9 15.78 20.94 6.83
N LEU A 10 16.02 20.96 5.52
CA LEU A 10 15.24 20.16 4.57
C LEU A 10 15.40 18.66 4.82
N LEU A 11 16.62 18.19 5.10
CA LEU A 11 16.87 16.80 5.44
C LEU A 11 16.07 16.36 6.68
N LEU A 12 16.05 17.18 7.73
CA LEU A 12 15.28 16.89 8.94
C LEU A 12 13.77 16.82 8.67
N VAL A 13 13.26 17.74 7.86
CA VAL A 13 11.85 17.76 7.45
C VAL A 13 11.51 16.48 6.67
N VAL A 14 12.31 16.16 5.65
CA VAL A 14 12.12 14.95 4.83
C VAL A 14 12.20 13.69 5.69
N ALA A 15 13.17 13.60 6.61
CA ALA A 15 13.31 12.50 7.55
C ALA A 15 12.05 12.34 8.44
N TYR A 16 11.57 13.44 9.02
CA TYR A 16 10.37 13.44 9.87
C TYR A 16 9.14 12.93 9.13
N PHE A 17 8.86 13.48 7.93
CA PHE A 17 7.70 13.07 7.14
C PHE A 17 7.81 11.62 6.66
N SER A 18 9.02 11.18 6.26
CA SER A 18 9.28 9.79 5.86
C SER A 18 9.03 8.80 6.99
N TYR A 19 9.41 9.17 8.21
CA TYR A 19 9.14 8.36 9.39
C TYR A 19 7.64 8.34 9.74
N ARG A 20 6.97 9.49 9.68
CA ARG A 20 5.59 9.64 10.16
C ARG A 20 4.54 9.08 9.19
N TYR A 21 4.72 9.22 7.88
CA TYR A 21 3.67 8.93 6.89
C TYR A 21 4.15 7.91 5.84
N PRO A 22 3.59 6.68 5.77
CA PRO A 22 4.08 5.64 4.86
C PRO A 22 4.00 6.04 3.38
N TRP A 23 2.91 6.73 3.01
CA TRP A 23 2.69 7.18 1.64
C TRP A 23 3.70 8.23 1.16
N PHE A 24 4.39 8.92 2.07
CA PHE A 24 5.35 9.97 1.72
C PHE A 24 6.51 9.42 0.87
N ALA A 25 6.85 8.14 1.02
CA ALA A 25 7.85 7.49 0.18
C ALA A 25 7.51 7.54 -1.33
N PHE A 26 6.22 7.45 -1.69
CA PHE A 26 5.79 7.58 -3.10
C PHE A 26 5.99 9.00 -3.64
N LEU A 27 5.74 10.01 -2.81
CA LEU A 27 6.04 11.40 -3.17
C LEU A 27 7.54 11.60 -3.40
N LEU A 28 8.38 11.06 -2.52
CA LEU A 28 9.83 11.13 -2.67
C LEU A 28 10.30 10.41 -3.94
N LEU A 29 9.73 9.26 -4.29
CA LEU A 29 10.01 8.57 -5.56
C LEU A 29 9.62 9.41 -6.79
N ALA A 30 8.46 10.06 -6.76
CA ALA A 30 8.02 10.94 -7.85
C ALA A 30 8.97 12.12 -8.04
N LEU A 31 9.37 12.76 -6.94
CA LEU A 31 10.35 13.86 -6.95
C LEU A 31 11.73 13.39 -7.43
N LEU A 32 12.15 12.19 -7.01
CA LEU A 32 13.40 11.56 -7.44
C LEU A 32 13.40 11.35 -8.95
N GLY A 33 12.32 10.78 -9.50
CA GLY A 33 12.15 10.58 -10.94
C GLY A 33 12.18 11.90 -11.72
N GLY A 34 11.43 12.91 -11.28
CA GLY A 34 11.43 14.24 -11.89
C GLY A 34 12.82 14.89 -11.90
N MET A 35 13.60 14.71 -10.82
CA MET A 35 14.94 15.27 -10.74
C MET A 35 15.94 14.53 -11.64
N ILE A 36 15.84 13.21 -11.76
CA ILE A 36 16.65 12.43 -12.71
C ILE A 36 16.36 12.89 -14.14
N ILE A 37 15.09 13.05 -14.51
CA ILE A 37 14.69 13.55 -15.83
C ILE A 37 15.28 14.95 -16.08
N TYR A 38 15.15 15.87 -15.11
CA TYR A 38 15.74 17.20 -15.21
C TYR A 38 17.26 17.14 -15.45
N MET A 39 17.98 16.32 -14.67
CA MET A 39 19.43 16.19 -14.81
C MET A 39 19.84 15.63 -16.16
N LEU A 40 19.09 14.66 -16.70
CA LEU A 40 19.32 14.10 -18.04
C LEU A 40 19.11 15.17 -19.13
N LEU A 41 17.98 15.88 -19.09
CA LEU A 41 17.68 16.95 -20.07
C LEU A 41 18.70 18.09 -20.01
N ALA A 42 19.01 18.56 -18.80
CA ALA A 42 20.00 19.61 -18.59
C ALA A 42 21.40 19.17 -19.06
N GLY A 43 21.78 17.92 -18.79
CA GLY A 43 23.02 17.32 -19.28
C GLY A 43 23.08 17.29 -20.80
N THR A 44 22.03 16.81 -21.47
CA THR A 44 21.96 16.68 -22.94
C THR A 44 22.02 18.04 -23.65
N ILE A 45 21.17 19.00 -23.24
CA ILE A 45 21.16 20.36 -23.81
C ILE A 45 22.55 20.99 -23.75
N TRP A 46 23.30 20.64 -22.73
CA TRP A 46 24.51 21.32 -22.37
C TRP A 46 25.77 20.69 -22.94
N MET A 47 25.80 19.36 -23.08
CA MET A 47 26.75 18.69 -23.96
C MET A 47 26.71 19.30 -25.36
N TRP A 48 25.51 19.58 -25.88
CA TRP A 48 25.36 20.23 -27.19
C TRP A 48 25.91 21.67 -27.21
N ARG A 49 25.81 22.42 -26.10
CA ARG A 49 26.33 23.79 -26.01
C ARG A 49 27.81 23.88 -25.60
N ASN A 50 28.49 22.74 -25.46
CA ASN A 50 29.92 22.59 -25.13
C ASN A 50 30.42 23.46 -23.95
N ASN A 51 29.59 23.67 -22.91
CA ASN A 51 29.89 24.60 -21.81
C ASN A 51 29.83 23.95 -20.43
N LEU A 52 30.44 22.76 -20.29
CA LEU A 52 30.31 21.83 -19.16
C LEU A 52 30.82 22.35 -17.76
N SER A 53 30.20 23.36 -17.14
CA SER A 53 30.27 23.70 -15.69
C SER A 53 29.62 22.69 -14.70
N VAL A 54 30.43 21.79 -14.14
CA VAL A 54 30.07 20.80 -13.09
C VAL A 54 29.37 21.42 -11.86
N LYS A 55 29.65 22.69 -11.56
CA LYS A 55 29.09 23.41 -10.39
C LYS A 55 27.55 23.45 -10.39
N ARG A 56 26.91 23.36 -11.57
CA ARG A 56 25.45 23.38 -11.70
C ARG A 56 24.76 22.11 -11.23
N PHE A 57 25.48 20.98 -11.18
CA PHE A 57 24.93 19.71 -10.72
C PHE A 57 25.06 19.49 -9.21
N HIS A 58 25.82 20.34 -8.51
CA HIS A 58 26.03 20.19 -7.08
C HIS A 58 24.73 20.23 -6.27
N SER A 59 23.85 21.21 -6.51
CA SER A 59 22.57 21.29 -5.79
C SER A 59 21.63 20.11 -6.11
N PRO A 60 21.41 19.71 -7.39
CA PRO A 60 20.67 18.48 -7.70
C PRO A 60 21.22 17.23 -7.01
N PHE A 61 22.54 17.04 -6.96
CA PHE A 61 23.13 15.88 -6.27
C PHE A 61 22.89 15.91 -4.76
N ILE A 62 22.99 17.08 -4.11
CA ILE A 62 22.65 17.20 -2.68
C ILE A 62 21.17 16.87 -2.45
N MET A 63 20.28 17.42 -3.28
CA MET A 63 18.86 17.11 -3.22
C MET A 63 18.59 15.62 -3.42
N LEU A 64 19.33 14.95 -4.32
CA LEU A 64 19.24 13.51 -4.54
C LEU A 64 19.56 12.75 -3.25
N GLY A 65 20.65 13.13 -2.59
CA GLY A 65 21.05 12.57 -1.30
C GLY A 65 19.97 12.74 -0.24
N ILE A 66 19.33 13.90 -0.16
CA ILE A 66 18.22 14.15 0.79
C ILE A 66 17.02 13.25 0.49
N LEU A 67 16.58 13.17 -0.77
CA LEU A 67 15.45 12.32 -1.17
C LEU A 67 15.73 10.83 -0.90
N LEU A 68 16.93 10.36 -1.26
CA LEU A 68 17.36 8.99 -0.99
C LEU A 68 17.43 8.69 0.51
N THR A 69 17.89 9.64 1.32
CA THR A 69 17.92 9.48 2.78
C THR A 69 16.50 9.36 3.34
N GLY A 70 15.56 10.18 2.87
CA GLY A 70 14.14 10.05 3.22
C GLY A 70 13.56 8.68 2.87
N LEU A 71 13.85 8.18 1.66
CA LEU A 71 13.42 6.85 1.22
C LEU A 71 13.98 5.74 2.13
N VAL A 72 15.28 5.80 2.47
CA VAL A 72 15.90 4.84 3.40
C VAL A 72 15.23 4.88 4.77
N ILE A 73 14.96 6.07 5.32
CA ILE A 73 14.25 6.23 6.59
C ILE A 73 12.85 5.63 6.51
N GLY A 74 12.12 5.89 5.42
CA GLY A 74 10.79 5.32 5.18
C GLY A 74 10.81 3.79 5.12
N LEU A 75 11.82 3.19 4.48
CA LEU A 75 12.00 1.73 4.40
C LEU A 75 12.39 1.09 5.73
N LEU A 76 13.09 1.81 6.61
CA LEU A 76 13.54 1.34 7.93
C LEU A 76 12.52 1.63 9.05
N ARG A 77 11.40 2.27 8.72
CA ARG A 77 10.36 2.59 9.69
C ARG A 77 9.81 1.29 10.32
N PRO A 78 9.65 1.23 11.66
CA PRO A 78 8.99 0.09 12.29
C PRO A 78 7.52 0.01 11.87
N LEU A 79 7.08 -1.20 11.56
CA LEU A 79 5.68 -1.49 11.24
C LEU A 79 4.88 -1.68 12.53
N PRO A 80 3.61 -1.24 12.58
CA PRO A 80 2.73 -1.58 13.69
C PRO A 80 2.48 -3.10 13.72
N ASP A 81 2.20 -3.63 14.90
CA ASP A 81 1.81 -5.03 15.04
C ASP A 81 0.56 -5.32 14.21
N PRO A 82 0.53 -6.43 13.45
CA PRO A 82 -0.54 -6.70 12.50
C PRO A 82 -1.87 -7.08 13.17
N ILE A 83 -1.81 -7.45 14.45
CA ILE A 83 -2.94 -7.94 15.25
C ILE A 83 -2.89 -7.30 16.65
N ILE A 84 -4.04 -7.28 17.34
CA ILE A 84 -4.16 -6.89 18.75
C ILE A 84 -5.11 -7.85 19.47
N SER A 85 -4.92 -8.09 20.77
CA SER A 85 -5.93 -8.74 21.60
C SER A 85 -6.62 -7.66 22.43
N SER A 86 -7.88 -7.34 22.12
CA SER A 86 -8.63 -6.27 22.78
C SER A 86 -9.88 -6.75 23.51
N GLY A 87 -10.32 -7.99 23.27
CA GLY A 87 -11.57 -8.52 23.81
C GLY A 87 -12.81 -7.94 23.16
N ASN A 88 -12.64 -7.14 22.10
CA ASN A 88 -13.70 -6.61 21.26
C ASN A 88 -13.39 -6.97 19.80
N SER A 89 -14.17 -7.88 19.25
CA SER A 89 -13.99 -8.39 17.90
C SER A 89 -14.04 -7.31 16.82
N SER A 90 -14.95 -6.34 16.93
CA SER A 90 -15.02 -5.22 15.97
C SER A 90 -13.72 -4.41 15.96
N LYS A 91 -13.13 -4.16 17.13
CA LYS A 91 -11.85 -3.46 17.25
C LYS A 91 -10.68 -4.27 16.69
N GLU A 92 -10.70 -5.59 16.86
CA GLU A 92 -9.68 -6.51 16.32
C GLU A 92 -9.76 -6.57 14.79
N LEU A 93 -10.97 -6.72 14.23
CA LEU A 93 -11.20 -6.70 12.78
C LEU A 93 -10.79 -5.37 12.16
N ALA A 94 -11.17 -4.24 12.79
CA ALA A 94 -10.79 -2.91 12.33
C ALA A 94 -9.27 -2.69 12.35
N HIS A 95 -8.58 -3.22 13.37
CA HIS A 95 -7.12 -3.14 13.47
C HIS A 95 -6.42 -3.99 12.40
N ALA A 96 -6.87 -5.24 12.20
CA ALA A 96 -6.36 -6.11 11.16
C ALA A 96 -6.51 -5.45 9.78
N TYR A 97 -7.69 -4.91 9.47
CA TYR A 97 -7.95 -4.17 8.24
C TYR A 97 -7.04 -2.94 8.10
N SER A 98 -6.97 -2.09 9.14
CA SER A 98 -6.18 -0.85 9.09
C SER A 98 -4.70 -1.14 8.84
N THR A 99 -4.14 -2.18 9.48
CA THR A 99 -2.74 -2.54 9.30
C THR A 99 -2.47 -3.24 7.97
N ASP A 100 -3.42 -4.02 7.41
CA ASP A 100 -3.31 -4.54 6.04
C ASP A 100 -3.22 -3.38 5.04
N GLN A 101 -4.14 -2.41 5.11
CA GLN A 101 -4.09 -1.24 4.22
C GLN A 101 -2.82 -0.41 4.42
N GLY A 102 -2.37 -0.24 5.67
CA GLY A 102 -1.12 0.42 6.00
C GLY A 102 0.10 -0.25 5.37
N ASP A 103 0.14 -1.59 5.37
CA ASP A 103 1.20 -2.36 4.73
C ASP A 103 1.14 -2.22 3.20
N ARG A 104 -0.06 -2.28 2.58
CA ARG A 104 -0.21 -2.09 1.11
C ARG A 104 0.18 -0.69 0.65
N MET A 105 0.10 0.31 1.53
CA MET A 105 0.56 1.68 1.29
C MET A 105 2.01 1.93 1.73
N ASN A 106 2.77 0.89 2.09
CA ASN A 106 4.16 1.03 2.48
C ASN A 106 5.10 0.53 1.38
N LEU A 107 5.96 1.41 0.90
CA LEU A 107 6.94 1.13 -0.15
C LEU A 107 7.85 -0.07 0.20
N GLN A 108 8.09 -0.32 1.49
CA GLN A 108 8.85 -1.47 1.98
C GLN A 108 8.38 -2.78 1.33
N PHE A 109 7.07 -2.98 1.20
CA PHE A 109 6.51 -4.22 0.68
C PHE A 109 6.47 -4.34 -0.85
N PHE A 110 6.88 -3.30 -1.58
CA PHE A 110 7.13 -3.38 -3.02
C PHE A 110 8.55 -3.89 -3.34
N VAL A 111 9.42 -3.98 -2.33
CA VAL A 111 10.77 -4.50 -2.48
C VAL A 111 10.79 -5.99 -2.13
N ARG A 112 11.30 -6.81 -3.06
CA ARG A 112 11.31 -8.28 -2.98
C ARG A 112 11.72 -8.89 -1.61
N PRO A 113 12.75 -8.38 -0.90
CA PRO A 113 13.15 -8.92 0.41
C PRO A 113 12.04 -8.90 1.46
N PHE A 114 11.10 -7.95 1.39
CA PHE A 114 10.02 -7.80 2.37
C PHE A 114 8.75 -8.60 2.01
N HIS A 115 8.68 -9.25 0.85
CA HIS A 115 7.52 -10.05 0.47
C HIS A 115 7.26 -11.21 1.45
N LYS A 116 8.31 -11.79 2.05
CA LYS A 116 8.16 -12.83 3.07
C LYS A 116 7.49 -12.28 4.33
N GLU A 117 7.87 -11.07 4.73
CA GLU A 117 7.28 -10.40 5.89
C GLU A 117 5.82 -10.02 5.64
N MET A 118 5.47 -9.55 4.43
CA MET A 118 4.08 -9.31 4.05
C MET A 118 3.23 -10.57 4.23
N ARG A 119 3.65 -11.70 3.65
CA ARG A 119 2.92 -12.98 3.79
C ARG A 119 2.78 -13.43 5.24
N ARG A 120 3.81 -13.22 6.06
CA ARG A 120 3.76 -13.53 7.50
C ARG A 120 2.68 -12.70 8.19
N ARG A 121 2.64 -11.39 7.93
CA ARG A 121 1.66 -10.47 8.50
C ARG A 121 0.24 -10.76 8.03
N ASP A 122 0.06 -11.09 6.74
CA ASP A 122 -1.21 -11.54 6.19
C ASP A 122 -1.70 -12.83 6.85
N SER A 123 -0.80 -13.76 7.15
CA SER A 123 -1.13 -15.01 7.85
C SER A 123 -1.63 -14.75 9.28
N LEU A 124 -0.96 -13.86 10.01
CA LEU A 124 -1.36 -13.49 11.38
C LEU A 124 -2.74 -12.83 11.42
N ARG A 125 -3.03 -11.92 10.49
CA ARG A 125 -4.35 -11.29 10.40
C ARG A 125 -5.43 -12.30 10.05
N LEU A 126 -5.14 -13.19 9.10
CA LEU A 126 -6.07 -14.23 8.70
C LEU A 126 -6.42 -15.16 9.87
N GLU A 127 -5.43 -15.57 10.66
CA GLU A 127 -5.65 -16.36 11.88
C GLU A 127 -6.55 -15.62 12.86
N GLN A 128 -6.25 -14.36 13.19
CA GLN A 128 -7.07 -13.55 14.08
C GLN A 128 -8.51 -13.38 13.57
N VAL A 129 -8.70 -13.08 12.27
CA VAL A 129 -10.05 -12.93 11.70
C VAL A 129 -10.83 -14.23 11.79
N ARG A 130 -10.19 -15.39 11.57
CA ARG A 130 -10.85 -16.69 11.71
C ARG A 130 -11.25 -16.96 13.16
N GLU A 131 -10.38 -16.69 14.13
CA GLU A 131 -10.74 -16.83 15.54
C GLU A 131 -11.93 -15.96 15.94
N VAL A 132 -11.99 -14.72 15.44
CA VAL A 132 -13.11 -13.81 15.66
C VAL A 132 -14.39 -14.37 15.03
N MET A 133 -14.31 -14.86 13.80
CA MET A 133 -15.45 -15.48 13.09
C MET A 133 -15.98 -16.75 13.78
N ASP A 134 -15.11 -17.52 14.42
CA ASP A 134 -15.51 -18.72 15.15
C ASP A 134 -16.21 -18.39 16.48
N LYS A 135 -15.86 -17.25 17.11
CA LYS A 135 -16.43 -16.79 18.39
C LYS A 135 -17.72 -16.00 18.22
N GLU A 136 -17.84 -15.23 17.14
CA GLU A 136 -18.95 -14.30 16.92
C GLU A 136 -19.67 -14.58 15.59
N PRO A 137 -20.88 -15.19 15.62
CA PRO A 137 -21.62 -15.50 14.41
C PRO A 137 -22.27 -14.27 13.77
N GLU A 138 -22.47 -13.19 14.52
CA GLU A 138 -23.16 -11.98 14.09
C GLU A 138 -22.22 -10.78 14.02
N PHE A 139 -21.86 -10.40 12.79
CA PHE A 139 -21.07 -9.20 12.53
C PHE A 139 -21.95 -8.01 12.12
N SER A 140 -21.54 -6.82 12.54
CA SER A 140 -22.04 -5.59 11.93
C SER A 140 -21.61 -5.51 10.45
N PRO A 141 -22.27 -4.71 9.60
CA PRO A 141 -21.86 -4.59 8.20
C PRO A 141 -20.42 -4.12 8.01
N ILE A 142 -19.90 -3.26 8.88
CA ILE A 142 -18.51 -2.79 8.79
C ILE A 142 -17.51 -3.90 9.20
N ASP A 143 -17.87 -4.73 10.18
CA ASP A 143 -17.05 -5.87 10.58
C ASP A 143 -16.97 -6.93 9.46
N ARG A 144 -18.08 -7.16 8.75
CA ARG A 144 -18.08 -8.00 7.55
C ARG A 144 -17.15 -7.46 6.47
N PHE A 145 -17.15 -6.15 6.25
CA PHE A 145 -16.25 -5.51 5.31
C PHE A 145 -14.78 -5.70 5.72
N HIS A 146 -14.44 -5.46 6.98
CA HIS A 146 -13.07 -5.65 7.49
C HIS A 146 -12.60 -7.11 7.35
N ALA A 147 -13.41 -8.06 7.80
CA ALA A 147 -13.12 -9.49 7.69
C ALA A 147 -12.95 -9.91 6.22
N ALA A 148 -13.87 -9.49 5.34
CA ALA A 148 -13.80 -9.78 3.91
C ALA A 148 -12.49 -9.29 3.27
N PHE A 149 -11.99 -8.10 3.67
CA PHE A 149 -10.75 -7.56 3.14
C PHE A 149 -9.53 -8.43 3.47
N ILE A 150 -9.49 -8.96 4.69
CA ILE A 150 -8.41 -9.86 5.13
C ILE A 150 -8.49 -11.21 4.40
N LEU A 151 -9.69 -11.80 4.31
CA LEU A 151 -9.90 -13.05 3.58
C LEU A 151 -9.56 -12.90 2.08
N HIS A 152 -9.89 -11.74 1.49
CA HIS A 152 -9.54 -11.40 0.11
C HIS A 152 -8.02 -11.42 -0.14
N HIS A 153 -7.22 -11.14 0.89
CA HIS A 153 -5.75 -11.14 0.85
C HIS A 153 -5.11 -12.40 1.40
N ASN A 154 -5.85 -13.50 1.56
CA ASN A 154 -5.29 -14.72 2.15
C ASN A 154 -4.01 -15.17 1.40
N PRO A 155 -2.90 -15.44 2.14
CA PRO A 155 -1.60 -15.70 1.53
C PRO A 155 -1.46 -17.11 0.95
N MET A 156 -2.43 -18.00 1.24
CA MET A 156 -2.47 -19.38 0.75
C MET A 156 -3.10 -19.50 -0.63
N HIS A 157 -3.74 -18.45 -1.14
CA HIS A 157 -4.54 -18.47 -2.36
C HIS A 157 -5.66 -19.52 -2.33
N ASP A 158 -6.27 -19.72 -1.16
CA ASP A 158 -7.36 -20.65 -0.94
C ASP A 158 -8.66 -20.09 -1.56
N SER A 159 -9.22 -20.83 -2.50
CA SER A 159 -10.45 -20.46 -3.21
C SER A 159 -11.67 -20.38 -2.28
N SER A 160 -11.73 -21.23 -1.24
CA SER A 160 -12.82 -21.22 -0.26
C SER A 160 -12.82 -19.94 0.57
N LEU A 161 -11.64 -19.40 0.88
CA LEU A 161 -11.51 -18.11 1.56
C LEU A 161 -11.89 -16.94 0.64
N TYR A 162 -11.64 -17.03 -0.66
CA TYR A 162 -12.12 -16.02 -1.62
C TYR A 162 -13.65 -16.03 -1.76
N GLU A 163 -14.27 -17.20 -1.79
CA GLU A 163 -15.73 -17.34 -1.74
C GLU A 163 -16.31 -16.71 -0.47
N GLN A 164 -15.74 -17.05 0.68
CA GLN A 164 -16.16 -16.51 1.97
C GLN A 164 -15.97 -14.99 2.04
N ALA A 165 -14.85 -14.47 1.52
CA ALA A 165 -14.59 -13.04 1.38
C ALA A 165 -15.70 -12.37 0.56
N HIS A 166 -16.08 -12.97 -0.57
CA HIS A 166 -17.15 -12.44 -1.42
C HIS A 166 -18.50 -12.43 -0.71
N SER A 167 -18.87 -13.52 -0.03
CA SER A 167 -20.10 -13.61 0.75
C SER A 167 -20.20 -12.50 1.81
N LEU A 168 -19.13 -12.26 2.57
CA LEU A 168 -19.07 -11.20 3.57
C LEU A 168 -19.11 -9.80 2.95
N ALA A 169 -18.32 -9.56 1.90
CA ALA A 169 -18.28 -8.28 1.20
C ALA A 169 -19.63 -7.93 0.57
N ASN A 170 -20.33 -8.91 -0.01
CA ASN A 170 -21.65 -8.70 -0.61
C ASN A 170 -22.72 -8.38 0.44
N LYS A 171 -22.67 -9.04 1.60
CA LYS A 171 -23.54 -8.71 2.74
C LYS A 171 -23.28 -7.30 3.28
N ALA A 172 -22.00 -6.90 3.38
CA ALA A 172 -21.64 -5.54 3.77
C ALA A 172 -22.14 -4.50 2.75
N ALA A 173 -21.95 -4.76 1.45
CA ALA A 173 -22.38 -3.87 0.37
C ALA A 173 -23.90 -3.73 0.24
N SER A 174 -24.65 -4.75 0.67
CA SER A 174 -26.12 -4.74 0.67
C SER A 174 -26.73 -4.02 1.88
N ALA A 175 -25.92 -3.69 2.89
CA ALA A 175 -26.40 -3.02 4.10
C ALA A 175 -26.78 -1.55 3.79
N PRO A 176 -27.98 -1.07 4.17
CA PRO A 176 -28.45 0.28 3.88
C PRO A 176 -27.48 1.40 4.30
N GLU A 177 -26.78 1.22 5.42
CA GLU A 177 -25.81 2.17 5.98
C GLU A 177 -24.48 2.24 5.20
N LEU A 178 -24.16 1.23 4.38
CA LEU A 178 -22.92 1.16 3.59
C LEU A 178 -23.16 1.21 2.08
N LYS A 179 -24.42 1.37 1.64
CA LYS A 179 -24.79 1.35 0.21
C LYS A 179 -24.02 2.36 -0.65
N ASP A 180 -23.74 3.54 -0.09
CA ASP A 180 -23.07 4.64 -0.78
C ASP A 180 -21.53 4.63 -0.55
N ASN A 181 -21.02 3.67 0.22
CA ASN A 181 -19.59 3.55 0.47
C ASN A 181 -18.90 2.87 -0.73
N TYR A 182 -18.22 3.67 -1.55
CA TYR A 182 -17.50 3.21 -2.75
C TYR A 182 -16.57 2.02 -2.48
N GLN A 183 -15.80 2.04 -1.38
CA GLN A 183 -14.83 0.99 -1.09
C GLN A 183 -15.50 -0.34 -0.76
N VAL A 184 -16.63 -0.29 -0.04
CA VAL A 184 -17.45 -1.49 0.26
C VAL A 184 -18.04 -2.06 -1.03
N GLN A 185 -18.59 -1.21 -1.89
CA GLN A 185 -19.14 -1.62 -3.18
C GLN A 185 -18.06 -2.19 -4.12
N TRP A 186 -16.87 -1.60 -4.11
CA TRP A 186 -15.72 -2.10 -4.86
C TRP A 186 -15.25 -3.46 -4.34
N LEU A 187 -15.16 -3.64 -3.02
CA LEU A 187 -14.68 -4.90 -2.43
C LEU A 187 -15.59 -6.08 -2.80
N ALA A 188 -16.91 -5.89 -2.85
CA ALA A 188 -17.84 -6.94 -3.28
C ALA A 188 -17.56 -7.42 -4.72
N LYS A 189 -17.20 -6.50 -5.62
CA LYS A 189 -16.80 -6.82 -7.00
C LYS A 189 -15.40 -7.45 -7.04
N ALA A 190 -14.46 -6.90 -6.27
CA ALA A 190 -13.07 -7.36 -6.22
C ALA A 190 -12.94 -8.80 -5.70
N THR A 191 -13.67 -9.12 -4.64
CA THR A 191 -13.73 -10.46 -4.07
C THR A 191 -14.38 -11.45 -5.02
N TYR A 192 -15.45 -11.06 -5.72
CA TYR A 192 -16.09 -11.92 -6.73
C TYR A 192 -15.11 -12.31 -7.85
N ASP A 193 -14.46 -11.33 -8.46
CA ASP A 193 -13.53 -11.59 -9.56
C ASP A 193 -12.34 -12.43 -9.10
N ARG A 194 -11.80 -12.17 -7.89
CA ARG A 194 -10.70 -12.98 -7.34
C ARG A 194 -11.12 -14.42 -7.10
N TRP A 195 -12.33 -14.64 -6.59
CA TRP A 195 -12.89 -15.97 -6.43
C TRP A 195 -13.07 -16.66 -7.79
N MET A 196 -13.69 -16.02 -8.78
CA MET A 196 -13.86 -16.59 -10.12
C MET A 196 -12.53 -16.99 -10.76
N LEU A 197 -11.53 -16.10 -10.73
CA LEU A 197 -10.21 -16.40 -11.27
C LEU A 197 -9.54 -17.57 -10.53
N SER A 198 -9.68 -17.66 -9.20
CA SER A 198 -9.08 -18.74 -8.43
C SER A 198 -9.59 -20.13 -8.81
N ILE A 199 -10.82 -20.23 -9.33
CA ILE A 199 -11.45 -21.46 -9.79
C ILE A 199 -11.44 -21.61 -11.33
N GLY A 200 -10.61 -20.84 -12.03
CA GLY A 200 -10.43 -20.92 -13.49
C GLY A 200 -11.58 -20.30 -14.30
N ARG A 201 -12.44 -19.48 -13.70
CA ARG A 201 -13.51 -18.75 -14.38
C ARG A 201 -13.10 -17.31 -14.72
N PRO A 202 -13.65 -16.71 -15.79
CA PRO A 202 -13.37 -15.32 -16.12
C PRO A 202 -13.90 -14.37 -15.03
N GLN A 203 -13.19 -13.25 -14.84
CA GLN A 203 -13.71 -12.14 -14.04
C GLN A 203 -14.86 -11.42 -14.74
N LYS A 204 -15.75 -10.80 -13.96
CA LYS A 204 -16.94 -10.09 -14.46
C LYS A 204 -16.76 -8.57 -14.41
N TYR A 205 -16.05 -8.06 -13.41
CA TYR A 205 -15.95 -6.63 -13.14
C TYR A 205 -14.57 -6.03 -13.46
N SER A 206 -13.66 -6.83 -14.02
CA SER A 206 -12.30 -6.41 -14.38
C SER A 206 -11.51 -5.79 -13.24
N THR A 207 -11.74 -6.27 -12.02
CA THR A 207 -11.09 -5.74 -10.81
C THR A 207 -9.76 -6.43 -10.48
N GLN A 208 -9.49 -7.58 -11.10
CA GLN A 208 -8.27 -8.36 -10.91
C GLN A 208 -7.41 -8.25 -12.16
N GLY A 209 -6.47 -7.29 -12.14
CA GLY A 209 -5.55 -7.02 -13.23
C GLY A 209 -5.09 -5.56 -13.23
N GLY A 210 -3.79 -5.34 -13.35
CA GLY A 210 -3.24 -4.03 -13.74
C GLY A 210 -3.39 -3.85 -15.25
N VAL A 211 -3.61 -2.60 -15.68
CA VAL A 211 -3.73 -2.10 -17.07
C VAL A 211 -3.67 -3.20 -18.16
N SER A 212 -4.81 -3.78 -18.51
CA SER A 212 -4.93 -4.56 -19.74
C SER A 212 -5.17 -3.58 -20.90
N PHE A 213 -4.13 -3.22 -21.63
CA PHE A 213 -4.31 -2.66 -22.96
C PHE A 213 -4.73 -3.80 -23.89
N SER A 214 -6.02 -4.01 -24.08
CA SER A 214 -6.49 -4.63 -25.32
C SER A 214 -6.42 -3.54 -26.39
N ILE A 215 -5.33 -3.52 -27.14
CA ILE A 215 -5.31 -2.84 -28.42
C ILE A 215 -6.08 -3.78 -29.35
N GLU A 216 -7.34 -3.43 -29.64
CA GLU A 216 -8.02 -3.90 -30.85
C GLU A 216 -7.32 -3.36 -32.09
#